data_AF-A0A1D2X1S0-F1
#
_entry.id   AF-A0A1D2X1S0-F1
#
_cell.length_a   1.000
_cell.length_b   1.000
_cell.length_c   1.000
_cell.angle_alpha   90.00
_cell.angle_beta   90.00
_cell.angle_gamma   90.00
#
_symmetry.space_group_name_H-M   'P 1'
#
loop_
_entity.id
_entity.type
_entity.pdbx_description
1 polymer ?
#
loop_
_entity_poly.entity_id
_entity_poly.type
_entity_poly.pdbx_seq_one_letter_code
_entity_poly.pdbx_strand_id
1 'polypeptide(L)'
;MNLFEKSDLIEFKTLKYIIDNTEEHHITCKINIMMQSDKIDTPYYMDTKIAITHCSETENKGIIHAMDVLSHHRMYNLTEEKYNEMKNIIEYSFSKKEQTKILTVNMTDTKYEIEIRTLNKTKLDKILSQYKILFDKIDELA
;
A
#
# COMPACT_ATOMS: atom_id res chain seq x y z
N MET A 1 20.52 -12.56 -2.19
CA MET A 1 20.13 -12.20 -0.82
C MET A 1 20.50 -10.73 -0.57
N ASN A 2 20.00 -9.79 -1.40
CA ASN A 2 20.44 -8.37 -1.42
C ASN A 2 19.32 -7.35 -1.22
N LEU A 3 18.10 -7.76 -0.83
CA LEU A 3 17.01 -6.81 -0.59
C LEU A 3 17.25 -5.95 0.68
N PHE A 4 18.05 -6.45 1.62
CA PHE A 4 18.31 -5.80 2.91
C PHE A 4 19.64 -5.01 2.95
N GLU A 5 20.40 -4.97 1.86
CA GLU A 5 21.68 -4.24 1.80
C GLU A 5 21.53 -2.76 1.41
N LYS A 6 20.33 -2.34 0.98
CA LYS A 6 20.01 -0.91 0.84
C LYS A 6 19.29 -0.46 2.10
N SER A 7 19.87 0.53 2.77
CA SER A 7 19.45 1.12 4.04
C SER A 7 18.03 1.70 4.06
N ASP A 8 17.35 1.78 2.91
CA ASP A 8 15.97 2.23 2.79
C ASP A 8 15.09 1.08 2.28
N LEU A 9 14.40 0.42 3.22
CA LEU A 9 13.47 -0.69 2.94
C LEU A 9 12.41 -0.29 1.93
N ILE A 10 12.50 -0.78 0.69
CA ILE A 10 11.55 -0.43 -0.36
C ILE A 10 10.17 -1.01 -0.02
N GLU A 11 9.15 -0.17 0.20
CA GLU A 11 7.87 -0.52 0.85
C GLU A 11 7.13 -1.65 0.16
N PHE A 12 6.77 -1.45 -1.11
CA PHE A 12 5.93 -2.39 -1.82
C PHE A 12 6.73 -3.60 -2.33
N LYS A 13 8.03 -3.44 -2.61
CA LYS A 13 8.93 -4.59 -2.85
C LYS A 13 9.09 -5.47 -1.60
N THR A 14 9.16 -4.88 -0.41
CA THR A 14 9.22 -5.64 0.85
C THR A 14 7.91 -6.38 1.09
N LEU A 15 6.78 -5.71 0.91
CA LEU A 15 5.45 -6.34 0.92
C LEU A 15 5.42 -7.53 -0.06
N LYS A 16 5.83 -7.32 -1.32
CA LYS A 16 5.83 -8.38 -2.33
C LYS A 16 6.72 -9.56 -1.93
N TYR A 17 7.92 -9.29 -1.40
CA TYR A 17 8.82 -10.33 -0.91
C TYR A 17 8.20 -11.17 0.20
N ILE A 18 7.55 -10.55 1.20
CA ILE A 18 6.87 -11.27 2.29
C ILE A 18 5.77 -12.17 1.71
N ILE A 19 4.97 -11.64 0.80
CA ILE A 19 3.88 -12.39 0.16
C ILE A 19 4.41 -13.57 -0.65
N ASP A 20 5.51 -13.40 -1.38
CA ASP A 20 6.10 -14.49 -2.17
C ASP A 20 6.68 -15.62 -1.30
N ASN A 21 7.09 -15.31 -0.07
CA ASN A 21 7.74 -16.25 0.84
C ASN A 21 6.83 -16.75 1.99
N THR A 22 5.54 -16.39 2.02
CA THR A 22 4.59 -16.95 2.98
C THR A 22 3.79 -18.11 2.38
N GLU A 23 3.65 -19.20 3.13
CA GLU A 23 2.82 -20.35 2.76
C GLU A 23 1.34 -20.14 3.13
N GLU A 24 1.04 -19.12 3.96
CA GLU A 24 -0.33 -18.86 4.41
C GLU A 24 -1.20 -18.24 3.31
N HIS A 25 -2.36 -18.85 3.07
CA HIS A 25 -3.36 -18.33 2.14
C HIS A 25 -4.26 -17.25 2.76
N HIS A 26 -4.45 -17.30 4.08
CA HIS A 26 -5.29 -16.39 4.86
C HIS A 26 -4.46 -15.25 5.45
N ILE A 27 -4.34 -14.18 4.67
CA ILE A 27 -3.69 -12.94 5.10
C ILE A 27 -4.70 -11.81 5.10
N THR A 28 -4.61 -10.90 6.08
CA THR A 28 -5.28 -9.61 5.98
C THR A 28 -4.24 -8.56 5.63
N CYS A 29 -4.42 -7.86 4.52
CA CYS A 29 -3.56 -6.75 4.14
C CYS A 29 -4.40 -5.48 3.96
N LYS A 30 -3.91 -4.39 4.54
CA LYS A 30 -4.45 -3.04 4.39
C LYS A 30 -3.34 -2.12 3.88
N ILE A 31 -3.58 -1.47 2.75
CA ILE A 31 -2.70 -0.47 2.15
C ILE A 31 -3.48 0.85 2.15
N ASN A 32 -2.87 1.91 2.69
CA ASN A 32 -3.40 3.27 2.61
C ASN A 32 -2.38 4.12 1.90
N ILE A 33 -2.85 4.95 0.97
CA ILE A 33 -2.07 5.95 0.28
C ILE A 33 -2.85 7.25 0.40
N MET A 34 -2.24 8.25 0.99
CA MET A 34 -2.78 9.59 1.09
C MET A 34 -1.81 10.55 0.42
N MET A 35 -2.31 11.44 -0.42
CA MET A 35 -1.53 12.49 -1.04
C MET A 35 -2.33 13.79 -0.98
N GLN A 36 -1.71 14.91 -0.61
CA GLN A 36 -2.43 16.17 -0.52
C GLN A 36 -1.54 17.39 -0.75
N SER A 37 -2.17 18.51 -1.07
CA SER A 37 -1.50 19.76 -1.43
C SER A 37 -1.97 21.01 -0.67
N ASP A 38 -2.59 20.84 0.50
CA ASP A 38 -3.29 21.90 1.23
C ASP A 38 -2.64 22.28 2.58
N LYS A 39 -1.48 21.72 2.92
CA LYS A 39 -0.76 22.06 4.15
C LYS A 39 0.12 23.29 3.94
N ILE A 40 0.01 24.25 4.87
CA ILE A 40 0.77 25.51 4.87
C ILE A 40 2.27 25.27 4.94
N ASP A 41 2.72 24.34 5.80
CA ASP A 41 4.15 24.10 6.04
C ASP A 41 4.78 23.09 5.06
N THR A 42 3.97 22.26 4.39
CA THR A 42 4.44 21.25 3.44
C THR A 42 3.42 21.14 2.31
N PRO A 43 3.52 22.01 1.29
CA PRO A 43 2.46 22.20 0.30
C PRO A 43 2.24 20.99 -0.60
N TYR A 44 3.12 19.99 -0.58
CA TYR A 44 2.92 18.72 -1.28
C TYR A 44 3.51 17.58 -0.45
N TYR A 45 2.68 16.63 -0.02
CA TYR A 45 3.19 15.44 0.66
C TYR A 45 2.36 14.20 0.35
N MET A 46 3.00 13.05 0.56
CA MET A 46 2.40 11.73 0.47
C MET A 46 2.66 10.95 1.76
N ASP A 47 1.69 10.14 2.17
CA ASP A 47 1.73 9.25 3.33
C ASP A 47 1.25 7.86 2.88
N THR A 48 2.07 6.84 3.12
CA THR A 48 1.80 5.44 2.76
C THR A 48 1.85 4.57 4.00
N LYS A 49 0.83 3.74 4.20
CA LYS A 49 0.74 2.82 5.35
C LYS A 49 0.35 1.44 4.88
N ILE A 50 1.18 0.45 5.16
CA ILE A 50 0.97 -0.96 4.84
C ILE A 50 0.90 -1.74 6.15
N ALA A 51 -0.16 -2.51 6.32
CA ALA A 51 -0.29 -3.49 7.39
C ALA A 51 -0.62 -4.86 6.80
N ILE A 52 0.08 -5.90 7.24
CA ILE A 52 -0.22 -7.31 6.93
C ILE A 52 -0.33 -8.08 8.23
N THR A 53 -1.38 -8.88 8.36
CA THR A 53 -1.54 -9.84 9.44
C THR A 53 -1.78 -11.25 8.89
N HIS A 54 -1.19 -12.23 9.55
CA HIS A 54 -1.41 -13.67 9.32
C HIS A 54 -2.52 -14.15 10.23
N CYS A 55 -3.52 -14.86 9.70
CA CYS A 55 -4.58 -15.49 10.49
C CYS A 55 -4.25 -16.98 10.64
N SER A 56 -3.71 -17.40 11.79
CA SER A 56 -3.52 -18.83 12.05
C SER A 56 -4.84 -19.43 12.57
N GLU A 57 -5.48 -20.29 11.78
CA GLU A 57 -6.58 -21.15 12.26
C GLU A 57 -5.97 -22.40 12.92
N THR A 58 -5.92 -22.45 14.26
CA THR A 58 -5.75 -23.73 14.96
C THR A 58 -7.12 -24.41 15.12
N GLU A 59 -7.38 -25.39 14.27
CA GLU A 59 -8.68 -26.02 13.99
C GLU A 59 -9.34 -26.83 15.13
N ASN A 60 -8.94 -26.67 16.40
CA ASN A 60 -9.53 -27.48 17.48
C ASN A 60 -9.95 -26.77 18.77
N LYS A 61 -9.64 -25.47 19.00
CA LYS A 61 -9.96 -24.81 20.30
C LYS A 61 -10.32 -23.32 20.27
N GLY A 62 -10.78 -22.77 19.15
CA GLY A 62 -11.39 -21.44 19.14
C GLY A 62 -10.44 -20.29 19.55
N ILE A 63 -9.31 -20.17 18.86
CA ILE A 63 -8.48 -18.95 18.94
C ILE A 63 -8.07 -18.56 17.52
N ILE A 64 -8.50 -17.37 17.09
CA ILE A 64 -7.98 -16.69 15.90
C ILE A 64 -6.77 -15.88 16.40
N HIS A 65 -5.55 -16.39 16.23
CA HIS A 65 -4.35 -15.58 16.41
C HIS A 65 -4.12 -14.82 15.10
N ALA A 66 -4.35 -13.49 15.13
CA ALA A 66 -3.86 -12.59 14.10
C ALA A 66 -2.48 -12.10 14.53
N MET A 67 -1.41 -12.52 13.84
CA MET A 67 -0.05 -12.03 14.10
C MET A 67 0.29 -10.93 13.09
N ASP A 68 0.71 -9.76 13.58
CA ASP A 68 1.21 -8.68 12.72
C ASP A 68 2.53 -9.11 12.08
N VAL A 69 2.54 -9.20 10.76
CA VAL A 69 3.70 -9.66 9.95
C VAL A 69 4.54 -8.48 9.51
N LEU A 70 3.85 -7.40 9.15
CA LEU A 70 4.46 -6.16 8.70
C LEU A 70 3.51 -5.02 9.05
N SER A 71 4.05 -4.00 9.71
CA SER A 71 3.45 -2.67 9.78
C SER A 71 4.51 -1.68 9.32
N HIS A 72 4.24 -0.97 8.24
CA HIS A 72 5.19 -0.05 7.64
C HIS A 72 4.49 1.25 7.27
N HIS A 73 5.13 2.36 7.62
CA HIS A 73 4.60 3.70 7.44
C HIS A 73 5.71 4.61 6.92
N ARG A 74 5.46 5.30 5.81
CA ARG A 74 6.34 6.34 5.29
C ARG A 74 5.60 7.61 4.96
N MET A 75 6.33 8.71 5.11
CA MET A 75 5.90 10.04 4.72
C MET A 75 6.95 10.63 3.78
N TYR A 76 6.49 11.24 2.70
CA TYR A 76 7.32 11.82 1.65
C TYR A 76 6.96 13.29 1.47
N ASN A 77 7.96 14.15 1.55
CA ASN A 77 7.83 15.55 1.12
C ASN A 77 8.10 15.59 -0.38
N LEU A 78 7.13 16.08 -1.15
CA LEU A 78 7.21 16.06 -2.62
C LEU A 78 7.55 17.46 -3.15
N THR A 79 8.26 17.50 -4.28
CA THR A 79 8.27 18.70 -5.12
C THR A 79 6.94 18.79 -5.88
N GLU A 80 6.57 19.98 -6.34
CA GLU A 80 5.36 20.18 -7.16
C GLU A 80 5.37 19.29 -8.42
N GLU A 81 6.53 19.17 -9.08
CA GLU A 81 6.70 18.30 -10.24
C GLU A 81 6.39 16.84 -9.90
N LYS A 82 6.94 16.31 -8.80
CA LYS A 82 6.68 14.93 -8.37
C LYS A 82 5.26 14.73 -7.88
N TYR A 83 4.67 15.73 -7.22
CA TYR A 83 3.26 15.69 -6.86
C TYR A 83 2.37 15.55 -8.10
N ASN A 84 2.62 16.35 -9.14
CA ASN A 84 1.86 16.29 -10.38
C ASN A 84 2.07 14.97 -11.15
N GLU A 85 3.30 14.43 -11.16
CA GLU A 85 3.58 13.08 -11.69
C GLU A 85 2.74 12.01 -10.96
N MET A 86 2.79 12.00 -9.63
CA MET A 86 2.06 11.02 -8.81
C MET A 86 0.54 11.19 -8.93
N LYS A 87 0.05 12.43 -8.97
CA LYS A 87 -1.35 12.76 -9.23
C LYS A 87 -1.83 12.14 -10.53
N ASN A 88 -1.10 12.34 -11.63
CA ASN A 88 -1.47 11.77 -12.92
C ASN A 88 -1.51 10.23 -12.88
N ILE A 89 -0.55 9.60 -12.19
CA ILE A 89 -0.51 8.14 -12.04
C ILE A 89 -1.69 7.63 -11.22
N ILE A 90 -2.01 8.30 -10.10
CA ILE A 90 -3.13 7.96 -9.23
C ILE A 90 -4.46 8.12 -9.99
N GLU A 91 -4.68 9.27 -10.61
CA GLU A 91 -5.89 9.54 -11.39
C GLU A 91 -6.02 8.53 -12.53
N TYR A 92 -4.96 8.24 -13.28
CA TYR A 92 -4.98 7.21 -14.32
C TYR A 92 -5.35 5.83 -13.75
N SER A 93 -4.71 5.42 -12.65
CA SER A 93 -4.89 4.10 -12.02
C SER A 93 -6.30 3.87 -11.48
N PHE A 94 -6.99 4.94 -11.06
CA PHE A 94 -8.28 4.87 -10.38
C PHE A 94 -9.45 5.56 -11.11
N SER A 95 -9.20 6.20 -12.27
CA SER A 95 -10.18 6.97 -13.09
C SER A 95 -11.49 6.26 -13.43
N LYS A 96 -11.54 4.93 -13.35
CA LYS A 96 -12.71 4.10 -13.70
C LYS A 96 -13.05 3.07 -12.63
N LYS A 97 -12.60 3.28 -11.39
CA LYS A 97 -12.79 2.30 -10.32
C LYS A 97 -13.95 2.69 -9.43
N GLU A 98 -14.95 1.80 -9.39
CA GLU A 98 -16.05 1.91 -8.44
C GLU A 98 -15.55 1.56 -7.03
N GLN A 99 -16.09 2.23 -6.03
CA GLN A 99 -15.83 1.88 -4.63
C GLN A 99 -16.35 0.46 -4.36
N THR A 100 -15.53 -0.35 -3.71
CA THR A 100 -15.88 -1.72 -3.33
C THR A 100 -15.45 -1.97 -1.89
N LYS A 101 -15.83 -3.12 -1.33
CA LYS A 101 -15.31 -3.57 -0.02
C LYS A 101 -13.77 -3.76 -0.01
N ILE A 102 -13.13 -3.83 -1.18
CA ILE A 102 -11.69 -4.07 -1.36
C ILE A 102 -10.95 -2.76 -1.64
N LEU A 103 -11.63 -1.75 -2.20
CA LEU A 103 -11.02 -0.52 -2.67
C LEU A 103 -11.93 0.66 -2.35
N THR A 104 -11.44 1.59 -1.54
CA THR A 104 -12.04 2.89 -1.31
C THR A 104 -11.14 3.94 -1.93
N VAL A 105 -11.73 4.82 -2.74
CA VAL A 105 -11.04 5.94 -3.39
C VAL A 105 -11.85 7.19 -3.10
N ASN A 106 -11.19 8.18 -2.51
CA ASN A 106 -11.72 9.52 -2.30
C ASN A 106 -10.72 10.50 -2.92
N MET A 107 -11.16 11.25 -3.93
CA MET A 107 -10.32 12.19 -4.65
C MET A 107 -11.03 13.53 -4.69
N THR A 108 -10.36 14.55 -4.17
CA THR A 108 -10.73 15.96 -4.28
C THR A 108 -9.58 16.70 -4.98
N ASP A 109 -9.78 17.97 -5.30
CA ASP A 109 -8.78 18.78 -6.00
C ASP A 109 -7.43 18.85 -5.27
N THR A 110 -7.48 18.80 -3.93
CA THR A 110 -6.32 18.98 -3.05
C THR A 110 -5.93 17.73 -2.27
N LYS A 111 -6.72 16.64 -2.33
CA LYS A 111 -6.50 15.46 -1.50
C LYS A 111 -6.96 14.18 -2.19
N TYR A 112 -6.08 13.18 -2.16
CA TYR A 112 -6.29 11.85 -2.71
C TYR A 112 -6.09 10.84 -1.57
N GLU A 113 -7.13 10.07 -1.26
CA GLU A 113 -7.09 8.98 -0.28
C GLU A 113 -7.50 7.68 -0.98
N ILE A 114 -6.58 6.72 -0.97
CA ILE A 114 -6.80 5.38 -1.49
C ILE A 114 -6.59 4.40 -0.35
N GLU A 115 -7.58 3.56 -0.12
CA GLU A 115 -7.51 2.45 0.82
C GLU A 115 -7.80 1.15 0.07
N ILE A 116 -6.90 0.19 0.21
CA ILE A 116 -7.03 -1.15 -0.35
C ILE A 116 -7.03 -2.15 0.80
N ARG A 117 -8.02 -3.04 0.84
CA ARG A 117 -8.16 -4.10 1.84
C ARG A 117 -8.37 -5.45 1.18
N THR A 118 -7.58 -6.43 1.56
CA THR A 118 -7.74 -7.80 1.08
C THR A 118 -7.54 -8.80 2.21
N LEU A 119 -8.28 -9.91 2.16
CA LEU A 119 -8.26 -11.00 3.13
C LEU A 119 -7.68 -12.29 2.54
N ASN A 120 -7.00 -12.19 1.39
CA ASN A 120 -6.50 -13.35 0.66
C ASN A 120 -5.24 -13.00 -0.12
N LYS A 121 -4.26 -13.90 -0.06
CA LYS A 121 -2.97 -13.80 -0.75
C LYS A 121 -3.10 -13.59 -2.26
N THR A 122 -3.86 -14.44 -2.94
CA THR A 122 -4.10 -14.36 -4.39
C THR A 122 -4.74 -13.04 -4.81
N LYS A 123 -5.62 -12.47 -3.99
CA LYS A 123 -6.21 -11.15 -4.26
C LYS A 123 -5.18 -10.04 -4.07
N LEU A 124 -4.33 -10.15 -3.03
CA LEU A 124 -3.24 -9.21 -2.82
C LEU A 124 -2.24 -9.23 -3.97
N ASP A 125 -1.83 -10.41 -4.46
CA ASP A 125 -0.94 -10.52 -5.61
C ASP A 125 -1.51 -9.87 -6.88
N LYS A 126 -2.82 -10.03 -7.11
CA LYS A 126 -3.52 -9.34 -8.21
C LYS A 126 -3.51 -7.83 -8.03
N ILE A 127 -3.73 -7.32 -6.81
CA ILE A 127 -3.64 -5.89 -6.49
C ILE A 127 -2.24 -5.35 -6.75
N LEU A 128 -1.20 -6.03 -6.23
CA LEU A 128 0.20 -5.66 -6.43
C LEU A 128 0.58 -5.63 -7.91
N SER A 129 0.07 -6.57 -8.70
CA SER A 129 0.29 -6.61 -10.15
C SER A 129 -0.48 -5.51 -10.88
N GLN A 130 -1.74 -5.29 -10.52
CA GLN A 130 -2.63 -4.32 -11.16
C GLN A 130 -2.14 -2.88 -10.97
N TYR A 131 -1.64 -2.55 -9.78
CA TYR A 131 -1.17 -1.21 -9.42
C TYR A 131 0.36 -1.11 -9.37
N LYS A 132 1.07 -2.03 -10.05
CA LYS A 132 2.53 -2.12 -10.04
C LYS A 132 3.20 -0.79 -10.35
N ILE A 133 2.73 -0.07 -11.37
CA ILE A 133 3.31 1.21 -11.79
C ILE A 133 3.25 2.23 -10.65
N LEU A 134 2.11 2.34 -9.96
CA LEU A 134 1.95 3.24 -8.81
C LEU A 134 2.88 2.83 -7.67
N PHE A 135 2.91 1.55 -7.32
CA PHE A 135 3.71 1.04 -6.21
C PHE A 135 5.21 1.17 -6.46
N ASP A 136 5.69 0.86 -7.67
CA ASP A 136 7.08 1.09 -8.07
C ASP A 136 7.45 2.57 -7.98
N LYS A 137 6.54 3.46 -8.36
CA LYS A 137 6.76 4.91 -8.32
C LYS A 137 6.82 5.45 -6.90
N ILE A 138 6.01 4.91 -5.99
CA ILE A 138 6.12 5.25 -4.55
C ILE A 138 7.45 4.73 -3.99
N ASP A 139 7.84 3.51 -4.35
CA ASP A 139 9.11 2.92 -3.94
C ASP A 139 10.34 3.69 -4.45
N GLU A 140 10.22 4.46 -5.54
CA GLU A 140 11.23 5.38 -6.08
C GLU A 140 11.30 6.72 -5.34
N LEU A 141 10.34 7.05 -4.46
CA LEU A 141 10.35 8.26 -3.64
C LEU A 141 11.27 8.13 -2.41
N ALA A 142 11.73 6.92 -2.11
CA ALA A 142 12.56 6.57 -0.97
C ALA A 142 14.06 6.62 -1.27
#